data_AF-A0A534VX18-F1
#
_entry.id   AF-A0A534VX18-F1
#
_cell.length_a   1.000
_cell.length_b   1.000
_cell.length_c   1.000
_cell.angle_alpha   90.00
_cell.angle_beta   90.00
_cell.angle_gamma   90.00
#
_symmetry.space_group_name_H-M   'P 1'
#
loop_
_entity.id
_entity.type
_entity.pdbx_description
1 polymer ?
#
loop_
_entity_poly.entity_id
_entity_poly.type
_entity_poly.pdbx_seq_one_letter_code
_entity_poly.pdbx_strand_id
1 'polypeptide(L)'
;MPASAVTDALRDLWGPGLVFVALCGWLVRRALRAARNESILEEQRLREAVPPTFTSASPSPSGLRVPPQLFRADVRGASQEHLEIVARLQEERQTVGGGKPVEVLWVRSNQTHVAWAETRPGNREVICVAQIDAGTILARWQFG
;
A
#
# COMPACT_ATOMS: atom_id res chain seq x y z
N MET A 1 -2.16 50.97 30.74
CA MET A 1 -2.91 49.76 30.32
C MET A 1 -2.57 49.29 28.88
N PRO A 2 -1.31 49.11 28.43
CA PRO A 2 -1.03 48.58 27.07
C PRO A 2 -0.55 47.11 27.02
N ALA A 3 -0.19 46.50 28.15
CA ALA A 3 0.45 45.17 28.16
C ALA A 3 -0.47 44.04 27.69
N SER A 4 -1.79 44.17 27.92
CA SER A 4 -2.79 43.17 27.53
C SER A 4 -3.09 43.15 26.03
N ALA A 5 -3.00 44.30 25.34
CA ALA A 5 -3.26 44.39 23.90
C ALA A 5 -2.17 43.68 23.06
N VAL A 6 -0.93 43.71 23.54
CA VAL A 6 0.20 43.04 22.86
C VAL A 6 0.08 41.53 23.00
N THR A 7 -0.33 41.02 24.17
CA THR A 7 -0.53 39.59 24.40
C THR A 7 -1.71 39.01 23.62
N ASP A 8 -2.79 39.76 23.44
CA ASP A 8 -3.95 39.32 22.65
C ASP A 8 -3.62 39.33 21.14
N ALA A 9 -2.90 40.34 20.64
CA ALA A 9 -2.40 40.37 19.26
C ALA A 9 -1.38 39.25 18.98
N LEU A 10 -0.53 38.89 19.95
CA LEU A 10 0.38 37.75 19.86
C LEU A 10 -0.37 36.40 19.87
N ARG A 11 -1.51 36.32 20.56
CA ARG A 11 -2.34 35.10 20.65
C ARG A 11 -3.14 34.84 19.38
N ASP A 12 -3.65 35.89 18.74
CA ASP A 12 -4.31 35.80 17.43
C ASP A 12 -3.32 35.48 16.29
N LEU A 13 -2.05 35.85 16.43
CA LEU A 13 -1.01 35.53 15.46
C LEU A 13 -0.59 34.05 15.46
N TRP A 14 -0.81 33.34 16.57
CA TRP A 14 -0.46 31.92 16.72
C TRP A 14 -1.34 30.99 15.88
N GLY A 15 -2.59 31.36 15.60
CA GLY A 15 -3.49 30.54 14.77
C GLY A 15 -2.99 30.40 13.31
N PRO A 16 -2.81 31.51 12.58
CA PRO A 16 -2.30 31.49 11.21
C PRO A 16 -0.87 30.93 11.12
N GLY A 17 -0.02 31.25 12.11
CA GLY A 17 1.36 30.75 12.17
C GLY A 17 1.44 29.22 12.31
N LEU A 18 0.62 28.62 13.16
CA LEU A 18 0.55 27.16 13.30
C LEU A 18 0.03 26.48 12.04
N VAL A 19 -0.98 27.05 11.38
CA VAL A 19 -1.50 26.54 10.10
C VAL A 19 -0.41 26.58 9.03
N PHE A 20 0.35 27.68 8.97
CA PHE A 20 1.46 27.82 8.06
C PHE A 20 2.57 26.79 8.33
N VAL A 21 2.96 26.58 9.59
CA VAL A 21 3.97 25.57 9.95
C VAL A 21 3.49 24.15 9.65
N ALA A 22 2.22 23.84 9.91
CA ALA A 22 1.62 22.55 9.57
C ALA A 22 1.59 22.34 8.05
N LEU A 23 1.24 23.37 7.28
CA LEU A 23 1.27 23.34 5.82
C LEU A 23 2.70 23.16 5.29
N CYS A 24 3.68 23.88 5.84
CA CYS A 24 5.09 23.72 5.50
C CYS A 24 5.56 22.30 5.81
N GLY A 25 5.25 21.75 6.99
CA GLY A 25 5.59 20.37 7.35
C GLY A 25 4.94 19.34 6.42
N TRP A 26 3.69 19.58 6.01
CA TRP A 26 2.98 18.73 5.06
C TRP A 26 3.63 18.79 3.67
N LEU A 27 3.99 19.98 3.18
CA LEU A 27 4.67 20.17 1.90
C LEU A 27 6.05 19.51 1.88
N VAL A 28 6.82 19.64 2.96
CA VAL A 28 8.13 18.98 3.09
C VAL A 28 7.97 17.46 3.05
N ARG A 29 7.01 16.89 3.80
CA ARG A 29 6.73 15.44 3.72
C ARG A 29 6.29 15.01 2.32
N ARG A 30 5.49 15.83 1.63
CA ARG A 30 5.04 15.56 0.26
C ARG A 30 6.20 15.63 -0.74
N ALA A 31 7.10 16.60 -0.60
CA ALA A 31 8.29 16.74 -1.43
C ALA A 31 9.28 15.57 -1.19
N LEU A 32 9.49 15.16 0.06
CA LEU A 32 10.31 14.00 0.39
C LEU A 32 9.74 12.69 -0.17
N ARG A 33 8.40 12.54 -0.22
CA ARG A 33 7.74 11.43 -0.91
C ARG A 33 7.97 11.46 -2.42
N ALA A 34 7.97 12.64 -3.05
CA ALA A 34 8.23 12.78 -4.47
C ALA A 34 9.70 12.45 -4.81
N ALA A 35 10.66 12.98 -4.04
CA ALA A 35 12.09 12.75 -4.25
C ALA A 35 12.48 11.27 -4.06
N ARG A 36 11.86 10.55 -3.10
CA ARG A 36 12.07 9.11 -2.93
C ARG A 36 11.58 8.27 -4.12
N ASN A 37 10.53 8.71 -4.82
CA ASN A 37 10.06 8.02 -6.02
C ASN A 37 11.05 8.19 -7.18
N GLU A 38 11.68 9.35 -7.28
CA GLU A 38 12.69 9.63 -8.32
C GLU A 38 13.99 8.86 -8.07
N SER A 39 14.46 8.76 -6.81
CA SER A 39 15.66 7.97 -6.49
C SER A 39 15.49 6.49 -6.78
N ILE A 40 14.30 5.92 -6.56
CA ILE A 40 14.00 4.52 -6.88
C ILE A 40 14.03 4.29 -8.41
N LEU A 41 13.57 5.28 -9.19
CA LEU A 41 13.61 5.21 -10.65
C LEU A 41 15.04 5.32 -11.19
N GLU A 42 15.87 6.16 -10.57
CA GLU A 42 17.30 6.29 -10.91
C GLU A 42 18.09 5.04 -10.52
N GLU A 43 17.81 4.44 -9.36
CA GLU A 43 18.42 3.15 -8.97
C GLU A 43 18.04 2.01 -9.93
N GLN A 44 16.81 2.01 -10.45
CA GLN A 44 16.39 1.05 -11.48
C GLN A 44 17.14 1.26 -12.80
N ARG A 45 17.27 2.51 -13.26
CA ARG A 45 18.07 2.84 -14.46
C ARG A 45 19.54 2.46 -14.29
N LEU A 46 20.12 2.71 -13.13
CA LEU A 46 21.50 2.32 -12.81
C LEU A 46 21.67 0.81 -12.81
N ARG A 47 20.70 0.05 -12.27
CA ARG A 47 20.72 -1.43 -12.29
C ARG A 47 20.56 -2.00 -13.69
N GLU A 48 19.74 -1.39 -14.53
CA GLU A 48 19.56 -1.79 -15.94
C GLU A 48 20.78 -1.46 -16.81
N ALA A 49 21.56 -0.43 -16.45
CA ALA A 49 22.74 0.01 -17.18
C ALA A 49 24.02 -0.80 -16.87
N VAL A 50 24.02 -1.74 -15.92
CA VAL A 50 25.18 -2.60 -15.62
C VAL A 50 25.07 -3.91 -16.44
N PRO A 51 25.91 -4.11 -17.48
CA PRO A 51 25.92 -5.39 -18.21
C PRO A 51 26.53 -6.50 -17.33
N PRO A 52 26.05 -7.76 -17.45
CA PRO A 52 26.48 -8.84 -16.58
C PRO A 52 27.89 -9.31 -16.96
N THR A 53 28.87 -9.01 -16.12
CA THR A 53 30.10 -9.83 -16.06
C THR A 53 29.82 -11.01 -15.14
N PHE A 54 29.76 -12.19 -15.74
CA PHE A 54 29.55 -13.48 -15.08
C PHE A 54 30.42 -13.64 -13.83
N THR A 55 29.80 -13.89 -12.68
CA THR A 55 30.41 -14.72 -11.61
C THR A 55 29.30 -15.42 -10.82
N SER A 56 29.43 -16.74 -10.78
CA SER A 56 28.56 -17.73 -10.16
C SER A 56 28.28 -17.49 -8.67
N ALA A 57 27.00 -17.46 -8.32
CA ALA A 57 26.39 -18.22 -7.22
C ALA A 57 24.89 -17.89 -7.25
N SER A 58 24.09 -18.80 -7.80
CA SER A 58 22.64 -18.66 -7.89
C SER A 58 22.02 -19.04 -6.53
N PRO A 59 21.43 -18.13 -5.73
CA PRO A 59 20.28 -18.52 -4.93
C PRO A 59 19.11 -18.68 -5.89
N SER A 60 18.44 -19.84 -5.85
CA SER A 60 17.24 -20.13 -6.65
C SER A 60 16.34 -18.89 -6.84
N PRO A 61 15.82 -18.64 -8.05
CA PRO A 61 14.81 -17.61 -8.23
C PRO A 61 13.66 -17.98 -7.30
N SER A 62 13.42 -17.15 -6.28
CA SER A 62 12.26 -17.29 -5.43
C SER A 62 11.06 -16.99 -6.31
N GLY A 63 10.54 -18.03 -6.97
CA GLY A 63 9.32 -17.96 -7.73
C GLY A 63 8.22 -17.42 -6.81
N LEU A 64 7.38 -16.56 -7.37
CA LEU A 64 6.22 -16.00 -6.69
C LEU A 64 5.48 -17.15 -5.98
N ARG A 65 5.50 -17.14 -4.64
CA ARG A 65 4.96 -18.22 -3.83
C ARG A 65 3.48 -17.95 -3.65
N VAL A 66 2.67 -18.62 -4.46
CA VAL A 66 1.20 -18.49 -4.40
C VAL A 66 0.71 -19.11 -3.08
N PRO A 67 0.04 -18.32 -2.20
CA PRO A 67 -0.57 -18.86 -0.99
C PRO A 67 -1.68 -19.85 -1.32
N PRO A 68 -1.95 -20.86 -0.46
CA PRO A 68 -2.92 -21.90 -0.76
C PRO A 68 -4.34 -21.40 -0.99
N GLN A 69 -4.71 -20.29 -0.34
CA GLN A 69 -6.00 -19.61 -0.50
C GLN A 69 -6.18 -19.00 -1.90
N LEU A 70 -5.08 -18.80 -2.63
CA LEU A 70 -5.03 -18.13 -3.93
C LEU A 70 -4.60 -19.06 -5.06
N PHE A 71 -4.47 -20.37 -4.83
CA PHE A 71 -3.99 -21.30 -5.87
C PHE A 71 -4.81 -21.32 -7.16
N ARG A 72 -6.11 -20.98 -7.07
CA ARG A 72 -7.00 -20.89 -8.23
C ARG A 72 -7.09 -19.49 -8.82
N ALA A 73 -6.55 -18.48 -8.14
CA ALA A 73 -6.63 -17.10 -8.55
C ALA A 73 -5.57 -16.77 -9.60
N ASP A 74 -5.92 -15.94 -10.58
CA ASP A 74 -4.92 -15.31 -11.45
C ASP A 74 -4.19 -14.19 -10.68
N VAL A 75 -2.94 -14.45 -10.28
CA VAL A 75 -2.11 -13.55 -9.47
C VAL A 75 -1.10 -12.72 -10.29
N ARG A 76 -1.21 -12.71 -11.62
CA ARG A 76 -0.27 -11.98 -12.48
C ARG A 76 -0.26 -10.49 -12.14
N GLY A 77 0.92 -9.91 -11.92
CA GLY A 77 1.04 -8.49 -11.57
C GLY A 77 0.65 -8.15 -10.12
N ALA A 78 0.58 -9.15 -9.24
CA ALA A 78 0.55 -8.95 -7.80
C ALA A 78 1.97 -9.06 -7.20
N SER A 79 2.29 -8.24 -6.20
CA SER A 79 3.52 -8.40 -5.41
C SER A 79 3.36 -9.53 -4.39
N GLN A 80 4.47 -10.18 -4.02
CA GLN A 80 4.47 -11.26 -3.04
C GLN A 80 3.89 -10.82 -1.68
N GLU A 81 4.28 -9.63 -1.21
CA GLU A 81 3.78 -9.03 0.02
C GLU A 81 2.26 -8.84 0.00
N HIS A 82 1.72 -8.35 -1.12
CA HIS A 82 0.28 -8.16 -1.27
C HIS A 82 -0.48 -9.48 -1.35
N LEU A 83 0.11 -10.52 -1.93
CA LEU A 83 -0.48 -11.86 -1.94
C LEU A 83 -0.59 -12.45 -0.53
N GLU A 84 0.45 -12.28 0.29
CA GLU A 84 0.45 -12.73 1.69
C GLU A 84 -0.61 -11.99 2.51
N ILE A 85 -0.78 -10.69 2.27
CA ILE A 85 -1.83 -9.89 2.93
C ILE A 85 -3.22 -10.35 2.51
N VAL A 86 -3.47 -10.56 1.22
CA VAL A 86 -4.77 -11.05 0.74
C VAL A 86 -5.05 -12.45 1.29
N ALA A 87 -4.06 -13.34 1.33
CA ALA A 87 -4.20 -14.68 1.91
C ALA A 87 -4.58 -14.62 3.40
N ARG A 88 -3.89 -13.77 4.19
CA ARG A 88 -4.22 -13.54 5.61
C ARG A 88 -5.66 -13.04 5.77
N LEU A 89 -6.09 -12.08 4.94
CA LEU A 89 -7.47 -11.56 4.97
C LEU A 89 -8.52 -12.64 4.66
N GLN A 90 -8.21 -13.58 3.77
CA GLN A 90 -9.12 -14.68 3.47
C GLN A 90 -9.21 -15.68 4.64
N GLU A 91 -8.09 -15.98 5.29
CA GLU A 91 -8.05 -16.86 6.47
C GLU A 91 -8.80 -16.26 7.68
N GLU A 92 -8.56 -14.98 7.98
CA GLU A 92 -9.30 -14.23 9.00
C GLU A 92 -10.80 -14.25 8.74
N ARG A 93 -11.22 -14.11 7.47
CA ARG A 93 -12.63 -14.19 7.12
C ARG A 93 -13.20 -15.60 7.28
N GLN A 94 -12.48 -16.64 6.87
CA GLN A 94 -12.96 -18.02 6.99
C GLN A 94 -13.14 -18.42 8.45
N THR A 95 -12.21 -18.01 9.32
CA THR A 95 -12.28 -18.28 10.76
C THR A 95 -13.43 -17.55 11.45
N VAL A 96 -13.70 -16.29 11.08
CA VAL A 96 -14.79 -15.50 11.67
C VAL A 96 -16.16 -15.84 11.07
N GLY A 97 -16.22 -16.17 9.79
CA GLY A 97 -17.45 -16.23 9.03
C GLY A 97 -18.17 -17.56 9.05
N GLY A 98 -17.49 -18.68 9.34
CA GLY A 98 -18.05 -20.04 9.38
C GLY A 98 -18.82 -20.50 8.13
N GLY A 99 -18.84 -19.67 7.08
CA GLY A 99 -19.66 -19.81 5.88
C GLY A 99 -18.92 -20.49 4.74
N LYS A 100 -19.61 -20.67 3.61
CA LYS A 100 -19.00 -21.25 2.40
C LYS A 100 -17.73 -20.47 2.01
N PRO A 101 -16.67 -21.18 1.57
CA PRO A 101 -15.42 -20.54 1.20
C PRO A 101 -15.66 -19.53 0.08
N VAL A 102 -15.10 -18.33 0.28
CA VAL A 102 -15.05 -17.29 -0.74
C VAL A 102 -13.92 -17.65 -1.71
N GLU A 103 -14.22 -17.73 -3.00
CA GLU A 103 -13.22 -18.05 -4.03
C GLU A 103 -12.65 -16.75 -4.59
N VAL A 104 -11.32 -16.59 -4.53
CA VAL A 104 -10.64 -15.45 -5.15
C VAL A 104 -10.36 -15.78 -6.61
N LEU A 105 -10.82 -14.92 -7.54
CA LEU A 105 -10.71 -15.13 -8.97
C LEU A 105 -9.40 -14.58 -9.54
N TRP A 106 -9.01 -13.38 -9.10
CA TRP A 106 -7.78 -12.73 -9.53
C TRP A 106 -7.28 -11.73 -8.48
N VAL A 107 -5.98 -11.45 -8.52
CA VAL A 107 -5.30 -10.45 -7.68
C VAL A 107 -4.38 -9.61 -8.55
N ARG A 108 -4.42 -8.29 -8.38
CA ARG A 108 -3.55 -7.30 -9.04
C ARG A 108 -3.06 -6.32 -8.00
N SER A 109 -1.82 -5.85 -8.13
CA SER A 109 -1.33 -4.82 -7.22
C SER A 109 -0.38 -3.83 -7.87
N ASN A 110 -0.31 -2.64 -7.31
CA ASN A 110 0.77 -1.70 -7.56
C ASN A 110 1.55 -1.49 -6.25
N GLN A 111 2.34 -0.43 -6.14
CA GLN A 111 3.16 -0.14 -4.95
C GLN A 111 2.36 0.13 -3.66
N THR A 112 1.10 0.56 -3.77
CA THR A 112 0.32 1.10 -2.64
C THR A 112 -1.06 0.48 -2.51
N HIS A 113 -1.52 -0.27 -3.52
CA HIS A 113 -2.85 -0.83 -3.57
C HIS A 113 -2.81 -2.26 -4.07
N VAL A 114 -3.68 -3.09 -3.50
CA VAL A 114 -4.02 -4.41 -4.02
C VAL A 114 -5.52 -4.46 -4.31
N ALA A 115 -5.87 -5.00 -5.46
CA ALA A 115 -7.25 -5.24 -5.87
C ALA A 115 -7.43 -6.74 -6.14
N TRP A 116 -8.55 -7.30 -5.71
CA TRP A 116 -8.91 -8.69 -6.00
C TRP A 116 -10.41 -8.83 -6.20
N ALA A 117 -10.81 -9.78 -7.05
CA ALA A 117 -12.20 -10.18 -7.17
C ALA A 117 -12.47 -11.47 -6.41
N GLU A 118 -13.60 -11.53 -5.73
CA GLU A 118 -14.00 -12.67 -4.94
C GLU A 118 -15.46 -13.06 -5.20
N THR A 119 -15.72 -14.35 -5.34
CA THR A 119 -17.07 -14.91 -5.53
C THR A 119 -17.65 -15.27 -4.18
N ARG A 120 -18.80 -14.64 -3.84
CA ARG A 120 -19.53 -14.94 -2.60
C ARG A 120 -20.67 -15.93 -2.83
N PRO A 121 -20.98 -16.78 -1.83
CA PRO A 121 -22.15 -17.65 -1.89
C PRO A 121 -23.42 -16.79 -2.03
N GLY A 122 -24.18 -17.01 -3.11
CA GLY A 122 -25.30 -16.13 -3.49
C GLY A 122 -25.11 -15.37 -4.80
N ASN A 123 -23.98 -15.59 -5.49
CA ASN A 123 -23.74 -15.25 -6.90
C ASN A 123 -23.53 -13.75 -7.21
N ARG A 124 -22.82 -13.03 -6.33
CA ARG A 124 -22.29 -11.72 -6.67
C ARG A 124 -20.77 -11.73 -6.53
N GLU A 125 -20.11 -11.40 -7.63
CA GLU A 125 -18.69 -11.06 -7.62
C GLU A 125 -18.52 -9.72 -6.91
N VAL A 126 -17.60 -9.68 -5.96
CA VAL A 126 -17.25 -8.47 -5.22
C VAL A 126 -15.80 -8.14 -5.52
N ILE A 127 -15.58 -6.91 -5.98
CA ILE A 127 -14.24 -6.36 -6.15
C ILE A 127 -13.84 -5.71 -4.85
N CYS A 128 -12.77 -6.19 -4.26
CA CYS A 128 -12.17 -5.62 -3.06
C CYS A 128 -10.90 -4.87 -3.43
N VAL A 129 -10.67 -3.75 -2.76
CA VAL A 129 -9.43 -2.96 -2.89
C VAL A 129 -8.91 -2.65 -1.50
N ALA A 130 -7.61 -2.82 -1.27
CA ALA A 130 -6.96 -2.40 -0.04
C ALA A 130 -5.77 -1.49 -0.37
N GLN A 131 -5.66 -0.39 0.38
CA GLN A 131 -4.47 0.45 0.39
C GLN A 131 -3.49 -0.09 1.43
N ILE A 132 -2.25 -0.31 1.02
CA ILE A 132 -1.20 -0.93 1.82
C ILE A 132 0.01 0.01 1.86
N ASP A 133 0.58 0.19 3.05
CA ASP A 133 1.83 0.89 3.30
C ASP A 133 2.70 0.03 4.20
N ALA A 134 3.85 -0.42 3.68
CA ALA A 134 4.80 -1.28 4.39
C ALA A 134 4.13 -2.44 5.16
N GLY A 135 3.34 -3.25 4.47
CA GLY A 135 2.63 -4.40 5.05
C GLY A 135 1.37 -4.07 5.85
N THR A 136 1.08 -2.79 6.09
CA THR A 136 -0.05 -2.34 6.90
C THR A 136 -1.21 -1.91 6.02
N ILE A 137 -2.40 -2.43 6.30
CA ILE A 137 -3.63 -2.03 5.59
C ILE A 137 -4.10 -0.69 6.17
N LEU A 138 -4.05 0.37 5.36
CA LEU A 138 -4.50 1.70 5.74
C LEU A 138 -6.00 1.88 5.53
N ALA A 139 -6.54 1.31 4.45
CA ALA A 139 -7.95 1.43 4.08
C ALA A 139 -8.39 0.25 3.22
N ARG A 140 -9.69 -0.03 3.21
CA ARG A 140 -10.30 -1.10 2.43
C ARG A 140 -11.65 -0.69 1.86
N TRP A 141 -11.90 -1.07 0.62
CA TRP A 141 -13.14 -0.83 -0.11
C TRP A 141 -13.66 -2.13 -0.71
N GLN A 142 -14.97 -2.18 -0.93
CA GLN A 142 -15.65 -3.27 -1.61
C GLN A 142 -16.67 -2.69 -2.59
N PHE A 143 -16.76 -3.30 -3.77
CA PHE A 143 -17.65 -2.89 -4.85
C PHE A 143 -18.35 -4.13 -5.37
N GLY A 144 -19.69 -4.09 -5.44
CA GLY A 144 -20.51 -5.24 -5.77
C GLY A 144 -21.49 -5.53 -4.66
#